data_AF-J9UFN0-F1
#
_entry.id   AF-J9UFN0-F1
#
_cell.length_a   1.000
_cell.length_b   1.000
_cell.length_c   1.000
_cell.angle_alpha   90.00
_cell.angle_beta   90.00
_cell.angle_gamma   90.00
#
_symmetry.space_group_name_H-M   'P 1'
#
loop_
_entity.id
_entity.type
_entity.pdbx_description
1 polymer ?
#
loop_
_entity_poly.entity_id
_entity_poly.type
_entity_poly.pdbx_seq_one_letter_code
_entity_poly.pdbx_strand_id
1 'polypeptide(L)'
;MNNHFLKKVSIISLLFIMLFAKKQVITGEVRILGTYLFPNVVISENNIDYYFDKDFFEEYSKYQGKVISVEAKVKKEKLWLADRSKSFDRYTIKWVKKIE
;
A
#
# COMPACT_ATOMS: atom_id res chain seq x y z
N MET A 1 -4.46 17.92 -35.99
CA MET A 1 -3.56 17.33 -34.98
C MET A 1 -4.16 16.01 -34.52
N ASN A 2 -3.47 14.90 -34.72
CA ASN A 2 -4.04 13.55 -34.67
C ASN A 2 -4.28 13.10 -33.21
N ASN A 3 -5.55 12.97 -32.80
CA ASN A 3 -5.96 12.62 -31.42
C ASN A 3 -5.34 11.30 -30.91
N HIS A 4 -4.91 10.41 -31.81
CA HIS A 4 -4.19 9.19 -31.44
C HIS A 4 -2.79 9.44 -30.87
N PHE A 5 -2.10 10.49 -31.31
CA PHE A 5 -0.75 10.80 -30.85
C PHE A 5 -0.78 11.36 -29.41
N LEU A 6 -1.74 12.25 -29.12
CA LEU A 6 -1.97 12.78 -27.77
C LEU A 6 -2.36 11.68 -26.76
N LYS A 7 -3.20 10.72 -27.16
CA LYS A 7 -3.56 9.58 -26.30
C LYS A 7 -2.34 8.69 -25.97
N LYS A 8 -1.47 8.41 -26.95
CA LYS A 8 -0.26 7.59 -26.73
C LYS A 8 0.74 8.30 -25.80
N VAL A 9 0.96 9.60 -25.98
CA VAL A 9 1.84 10.41 -25.10
C VAL A 9 1.28 10.46 -23.68
N SER A 10 -0.05 10.56 -23.51
CA SER A 10 -0.70 10.54 -22.20
C SER A 10 -0.51 9.20 -21.46
N ILE A 11 -0.62 8.07 -22.15
CA ILE A 11 -0.43 6.73 -21.55
C ILE A 11 1.02 6.52 -21.10
N ILE A 12 2.00 6.89 -21.93
CA ILE A 12 3.43 6.75 -21.60
C ILE A 12 3.81 7.65 -20.42
N SER A 13 3.27 8.87 -20.37
CA SER A 13 3.46 9.79 -19.25
C SER A 13 2.87 9.24 -17.94
N LEU A 14 1.67 8.64 -17.99
CA LEU A 14 1.07 8.00 -16.82
C LEU A 14 1.92 6.83 -16.30
N LEU A 15 2.48 6.03 -17.23
CA LEU A 15 3.37 4.91 -16.93
C LEU A 15 4.68 5.38 -16.28
N PHE A 16 5.25 6.48 -16.75
CA PHE A 16 6.46 7.08 -16.15
C PHE A 16 6.20 7.60 -14.73
N ILE A 17 5.05 8.23 -14.47
CA ILE A 17 4.69 8.70 -13.12
C ILE A 17 4.56 7.52 -12.14
N MET A 18 4.04 6.36 -12.58
CA MET A 18 3.98 5.16 -11.73
C MET A 18 5.37 4.62 -11.35
N LEU A 19 6.38 4.79 -12.22
CA LEU A 19 7.75 4.35 -11.91
C LEU A 19 8.38 5.16 -10.77
N PHE A 20 8.05 6.45 -10.66
CA PHE A 20 8.57 7.37 -9.64
C PHE A 20 7.84 7.37 -8.30
N ALA A 21 6.89 6.46 -8.09
CA ALA A 21 6.32 6.29 -6.75
C ALA A 21 7.43 5.98 -5.74
N LYS A 22 7.68 6.93 -4.82
CA LYS A 22 8.78 6.92 -3.85
C LYS A 22 8.70 5.64 -3.02
N LYS A 23 9.81 4.91 -2.99
CA LYS A 23 9.99 3.79 -2.06
C LYS A 23 10.39 4.34 -0.69
N GLN A 24 9.91 3.71 0.36
CA GLN A 24 10.26 4.04 1.74
C GLN A 24 10.56 2.75 2.50
N VAL A 25 11.46 2.83 3.48
CA VAL A 25 11.70 1.74 4.42
C VAL A 25 10.69 1.87 5.55
N ILE A 26 10.08 0.74 5.92
CA ILE A 26 9.13 0.63 7.04
C ILE A 26 9.65 -0.50 7.93
N THR A 27 9.89 -0.19 9.20
CA THR A 27 10.30 -1.19 10.20
C THR A 27 9.24 -1.25 11.28
N GLY A 28 8.61 -2.41 11.44
CA GLY A 28 7.46 -2.52 12.33
C GLY A 28 7.02 -3.95 12.59
N GLU A 29 6.11 -4.10 13.55
CA GLU A 29 5.50 -5.38 13.87
C GLU A 29 4.44 -5.74 12.84
N VAL A 30 4.47 -6.98 12.34
CA VAL A 30 3.43 -7.50 11.46
C VAL A 30 2.25 -8.02 12.28
N ARG A 31 1.06 -7.51 11.98
CA ARG A 31 -0.19 -7.85 12.69
C ARG A 31 -1.28 -8.27 11.69
N ILE A 32 -2.20 -9.10 12.16
CA ILE A 32 -3.42 -9.42 11.43
C ILE A 32 -4.56 -8.63 12.05
N LEU A 33 -5.22 -7.80 11.25
CA LEU A 33 -6.36 -6.98 11.64
C LEU A 33 -7.60 -7.38 10.84
N GLY A 34 -8.78 -7.03 11.35
CA GLY A 34 -10.06 -7.31 10.71
C GLY A 34 -10.76 -8.54 11.28
N THR A 35 -11.76 -9.02 10.57
CA THR A 35 -12.56 -10.18 11.00
C THR A 35 -12.00 -11.47 10.41
N TYR A 36 -12.43 -12.60 10.96
CA TYR A 36 -12.08 -13.92 10.41
C TYR A 36 -12.42 -14.06 8.91
N LEU A 37 -13.48 -13.41 8.44
CA LEU A 37 -13.91 -13.44 7.03
C LEU A 37 -13.11 -12.48 6.13
N PHE A 38 -12.55 -11.41 6.70
CA PHE A 38 -11.83 -10.37 5.96
C PHE A 38 -10.56 -9.94 6.69
N PRO A 39 -9.58 -10.85 6.86
CA PRO A 39 -8.32 -10.51 7.51
C PRO A 39 -7.48 -9.62 6.59
N ASN A 40 -6.75 -8.68 7.20
CA ASN A 40 -5.75 -7.85 6.55
C ASN A 40 -4.43 -8.04 7.29
N VAL A 41 -3.33 -8.19 6.55
CA VAL A 41 -1.99 -8.12 7.13
C VAL A 41 -1.56 -6.66 7.11
N VAL A 42 -0.99 -6.20 8.21
CA VAL A 42 -0.41 -4.85 8.32
C VAL A 42 0.98 -4.93 8.91
N ILE A 43 1.84 -3.96 8.58
CA ILE A 43 3.06 -3.66 9.34
C ILE A 43 2.86 -2.32 10.06
N SER A 44 3.16 -2.29 11.34
CA SER A 44 2.86 -1.15 12.21
C SER A 44 4.13 -0.46 12.68
N GLU A 45 4.29 0.81 12.32
CA GLU A 45 5.43 1.65 12.68
C GLU A 45 4.91 2.97 13.26
N ASN A 46 5.35 3.36 14.45
CA ASN A 46 4.99 4.65 15.09
C ASN A 46 3.47 4.95 15.11
N ASN A 47 2.64 3.95 15.48
CA ASN A 47 1.17 4.01 15.47
C ASN A 47 0.52 4.20 14.09
N ILE A 48 1.27 4.06 12.99
CA ILE A 48 0.73 4.04 11.63
C ILE A 48 0.68 2.58 11.16
N ASP A 49 -0.50 2.16 10.71
CA ASP A 49 -0.69 0.85 10.10
C ASP A 49 -0.57 0.96 8.58
N TYR A 50 0.40 0.23 8.03
CA TYR A 50 0.59 0.07 6.59
C TYR A 50 0.02 -1.27 6.16
N TYR A 51 -1.04 -1.22 5.35
CA TYR A 51 -1.80 -2.37 4.92
C TYR A 51 -1.12 -3.03 3.72
N PHE A 52 -0.78 -4.30 3.84
CA PHE A 52 -0.38 -5.09 2.68
C PHE A 52 -1.58 -5.23 1.73
N ASP A 53 -1.34 -5.03 0.43
CA ASP A 53 -2.32 -5.44 -0.57
C ASP A 53 -2.62 -6.94 -0.45
N LYS A 54 -3.79 -7.37 -0.92
CA LYS A 54 -4.26 -8.75 -0.79
C LYS A 54 -3.30 -9.75 -1.42
N ASP A 55 -2.64 -9.33 -2.50
CA ASP A 55 -1.64 -10.13 -3.22
C ASP A 55 -0.44 -10.51 -2.34
N PHE A 56 -0.16 -9.75 -1.27
CA PHE A 56 0.95 -10.00 -0.35
C PHE A 56 0.51 -10.71 0.94
N PHE A 57 -0.78 -11.02 1.10
CA PHE A 57 -1.32 -11.57 2.35
C PHE A 57 -0.62 -12.86 2.76
N GLU A 58 -0.50 -13.82 1.84
CA GLU A 58 0.08 -15.14 2.14
C GLU A 58 1.57 -15.06 2.48
N GLU A 59 2.31 -14.18 1.79
CA GLU A 59 3.74 -13.99 2.05
C GLU A 59 3.99 -13.38 3.43
N TYR A 60 3.24 -12.32 3.77
CA TYR A 60 3.54 -11.53 4.96
C TYR A 60 2.80 -11.99 6.23
N SER A 61 1.70 -12.71 6.12
CA SER A 61 0.99 -13.30 7.28
C SER A 61 1.89 -14.26 8.08
N LYS A 62 2.87 -14.91 7.44
CA LYS A 62 3.86 -15.79 8.08
C LYS A 62 4.76 -15.08 9.09
N TYR A 63 4.82 -13.75 9.04
CA TYR A 63 5.59 -12.93 9.96
C TYR A 63 4.74 -12.35 11.11
N GLN A 64 3.48 -12.77 11.27
CA GLN A 64 2.62 -12.30 12.37
C GLN A 64 3.34 -12.34 13.73
N GLY A 65 3.31 -11.22 14.46
CA GLY A 65 3.95 -11.03 15.76
C GLY A 65 5.46 -10.78 15.69
N LYS A 66 6.05 -10.67 14.48
CA LYS A 66 7.47 -10.35 14.30
C LYS A 66 7.66 -8.92 13.83
N VAL A 67 8.74 -8.31 14.28
CA VAL A 67 9.24 -7.05 13.74
C VAL A 67 10.11 -7.36 12.52
N ILE A 68 9.76 -6.79 11.37
CA ILE A 68 10.53 -6.93 10.12
C ILE A 68 10.81 -5.55 9.53
N SER A 69 11.77 -5.50 8.60
CA SER A 69 12.03 -4.31 7.80
C SER A 69 11.69 -4.58 6.34
N VAL A 70 10.92 -3.68 5.73
CA VAL A 70 10.53 -3.78 4.32
C VAL A 70 10.81 -2.48 3.58
N GLU A 71 11.26 -2.60 2.34
CA GLU A 71 11.22 -1.50 1.38
C GLU A 71 9.87 -1.57 0.65
N ALA A 72 9.08 -0.49 0.72
CA ALA A 72 7.71 -0.48 0.23
C ALA A 72 7.40 0.75 -0.63
N LYS A 73 6.54 0.57 -1.65
CA LYS A 73 5.81 1.68 -2.29
C LYS A 73 4.44 1.78 -1.64
N VAL A 74 4.17 2.90 -0.97
CA VAL A 74 2.92 3.13 -0.25
C VAL A 74 2.02 4.09 -1.03
N LYS A 75 0.78 3.67 -1.24
CA LYS A 75 -0.31 4.51 -1.74
C LYS A 75 -1.12 5.00 -0.55
N LYS A 76 -1.20 6.32 -0.39
CA LYS A 76 -2.07 6.97 0.59
C LYS A 76 -3.45 7.18 -0.04
N GLU A 77 -4.50 6.70 0.61
CA GLU A 77 -5.89 6.82 0.19
C GLU A 77 -6.71 7.45 1.31
N LYS A 78 -7.64 8.34 0.96
CA LYS A 78 -8.56 8.95 1.93
C LYS A 78 -9.86 8.15 1.94
N LEU A 79 -10.11 7.44 3.04
CA LEU A 79 -11.36 6.72 3.25
C LEU A 79 -12.35 7.63 3.96
N TRP A 80 -13.59 7.61 3.49
CA TRP A 80 -14.69 8.35 4.08
C TRP A 80 -15.62 7.39 4.80
N LEU A 81 -16.18 7.84 5.91
CA LEU A 81 -17.34 7.18 6.48
C LEU A 81 -18.51 7.20 5.48
N ALA A 82 -19.44 6.26 5.63
CA ALA A 82 -20.59 6.14 4.74
C ALA A 82 -21.46 7.41 4.72
N ASP A 83 -21.57 8.09 5.87
CA ASP A 83 -22.25 9.36 6.04
C ASP A 83 -21.43 10.58 5.58
N ARG A 84 -20.17 10.37 5.17
CA ARG A 84 -19.17 11.38 4.80
C ARG A 84 -18.84 12.40 5.90
N SER A 85 -19.21 12.14 7.15
CA SER A 85 -18.97 13.08 8.26
C SER A 85 -17.50 13.18 8.64
N LYS A 86 -16.76 12.07 8.51
CA LYS A 86 -15.32 11.99 8.78
C LYS A 86 -14.60 11.22 7.70
N SER A 87 -13.31 11.51 7.61
CA SER A 87 -12.38 10.77 6.76
C SER A 87 -11.14 10.38 7.54
N PHE A 88 -10.49 9.32 7.10
CA PHE A 88 -9.26 8.81 7.66
C PHE A 88 -8.32 8.38 6.53
N ASP A 89 -7.04 8.51 6.79
CA ASP A 89 -6.01 8.12 5.84
C ASP A 89 -5.73 6.62 5.97
N ARG A 90 -5.68 5.92 4.84
CA ARG A 90 -5.23 4.54 4.73
C ARG A 90 -3.95 4.48 3.91
N TYR A 91 -2.97 3.76 4.43
CA TYR A 91 -1.67 3.57 3.79
C TYR A 91 -1.62 2.13 3.26
N THR A 92 -1.67 1.96 1.95
CA THR A 92 -1.67 0.63 1.32
C THR A 92 -0.33 0.38 0.61
N ILE A 93 0.35 -0.69 0.97
CA ILE A 93 1.59 -1.16 0.35
C ILE A 93 1.24 -1.83 -0.97
N LYS A 94 1.66 -1.21 -2.09
CA LYS A 94 1.39 -1.69 -3.47
C LYS A 94 2.58 -2.43 -4.10
N TRP A 95 3.76 -2.27 -3.52
CA TRP A 95 4.96 -3.01 -3.87
C TRP A 95 5.78 -3.15 -2.61
N VAL A 96 6.38 -4.31 -2.39
CA VAL A 96 7.17 -4.57 -1.20
C VAL A 96 8.34 -5.49 -1.53
N LYS A 97 9.44 -5.28 -0.82
CA LYS A 97 10.59 -6.17 -0.77
C LYS A 97 11.07 -6.23 0.67
N LYS A 98 11.13 -7.44 1.23
CA LYS A 98 11.78 -7.67 2.52
C LYS A 98 13.26 -7.34 2.42
N ILE A 99 13.77 -6.59 3.38
CA ILE A 99 15.19 -6.23 3.45
C ILE A 99 15.90 -6.94 4.60
N GLU A 100 15.20 -7.31 5.68
CA GLU A 100 15.69 -8.14 6.79
C GLU A 100 14.54 -8.75 7.60
#